data_AF-A0A9P3LY61-F1
#
_entry.id   AF-A0A9P3LY61-F1
#
_cell.length_a   1.000
_cell.length_b   1.000
_cell.length_c   1.000
_cell.angle_alpha   90.00
_cell.angle_beta   90.00
_cell.angle_gamma   90.00
#
_symmetry.space_group_name_H-M   'P 1'
#
loop_
_entity.id
_entity.type
_entity.pdbx_description
1 polymer ?
#
loop_
_entity_poly.entity_id
_entity_poly.type
_entity_poly.pdbx_seq_one_letter_code
_entity_poly.pdbx_strand_id
1 'polypeptide(L)'
;MATLAQNIVSYASLASFEPIDPQERETTRGTGKSLQYYWPIESSEHLRLCEVFGLDAVAMNGTWTSRGRSNCSTCGKREEFLDQIYTAAKMNVHDTDFFKGVVSGEIPRIGTGAEHSMHCANCDTQLDSYFWLGEGIW
;
A
#
# COMPACT_ATOMS: atom_id res chain seq x y z
N MET A 1 -16.38 15.20 -10.10
CA MET A 1 -15.79 14.55 -8.91
C MET A 1 -14.51 13.86 -9.37
N ALA A 2 -13.39 14.05 -8.67
CA ALA A 2 -12.13 13.39 -9.03
C ALA A 2 -12.23 11.88 -8.73
N THR A 3 -11.58 11.03 -9.53
CA THR A 3 -11.52 9.59 -9.26
C THR A 3 -10.58 9.31 -8.08
N LEU A 4 -10.70 8.15 -7.42
CA LEU A 4 -9.80 7.77 -6.32
C LEU A 4 -8.32 7.83 -6.73
N ALA A 5 -7.99 7.35 -7.93
CA ALA A 5 -6.63 7.41 -8.45
C ALA A 5 -6.12 8.86 -8.59
N GLN A 6 -6.96 9.80 -9.06
CA GLN A 6 -6.61 11.21 -9.15
C GLN A 6 -6.45 11.85 -7.76
N ASN A 7 -7.26 11.44 -6.78
CA ASN A 7 -7.14 11.90 -5.42
C ASN A 7 -5.79 11.46 -4.83
N ILE A 8 -5.45 10.19 -4.96
CA ILE A 8 -4.19 9.62 -4.45
C ILE A 8 -2.96 10.33 -5.01
N VAL A 9 -2.93 10.63 -6.32
CA VAL A 9 -1.81 11.35 -6.96
C VAL A 9 -1.55 12.70 -6.27
N SER A 10 -2.60 13.38 -5.81
CA SER A 10 -2.48 14.68 -5.13
C SER A 10 -1.75 14.60 -3.78
N TYR A 11 -1.72 13.42 -3.17
CA TYR A 11 -1.11 13.17 -1.86
C TYR A 11 0.19 12.33 -1.94
N ALA A 12 0.45 11.67 -3.07
CA ALA A 12 1.58 10.75 -3.23
C ALA A 12 2.95 11.44 -3.32
N SER A 13 3.01 12.72 -3.69
CA SER A 13 4.26 13.46 -3.86
C SER A 13 4.94 13.89 -2.55
N LEU A 14 4.29 13.69 -1.40
CA LEU A 14 4.77 14.14 -0.08
C LEU A 14 5.70 13.12 0.62
N ALA A 15 5.90 11.94 0.04
CA ALA A 15 6.47 10.77 0.73
C ALA A 15 8.00 10.73 0.87
N SER A 16 8.73 11.53 0.08
CA SER A 16 10.01 11.02 -0.45
C SER A 16 11.26 11.13 0.43
N PHE A 17 11.22 11.60 1.68
CA PHE A 17 12.48 11.94 2.37
C PHE A 17 12.57 11.68 3.88
N GLU A 18 11.57 11.09 4.54
CA GLU A 18 11.68 10.85 5.98
C GLU A 18 12.51 9.59 6.30
N PRO A 19 13.40 9.63 7.31
CA PRO A 19 14.08 8.45 7.79
C PRO A 19 13.05 7.43 8.31
N ILE A 20 13.13 6.19 7.80
CA ILE A 20 12.28 5.08 8.26
C ILE A 20 12.47 4.92 9.77
N ASP A 21 11.37 4.98 10.54
CA ASP A 21 11.42 4.68 11.98
C ASP A 21 11.96 3.24 12.15
N PRO A 22 12.93 2.99 13.05
CA PRO A 22 13.38 1.63 13.36
C PRO A 22 12.27 0.64 13.73
N GLN A 23 11.11 1.10 14.20
CA GLN A 23 9.91 0.29 14.48
C GLN A 23 9.06 0.03 13.22
N GLU A 24 9.21 0.84 12.18
CA GLU A 24 8.63 0.67 10.84
C GLU A 24 9.56 -0.15 9.92
N ARG A 25 10.43 -0.97 10.51
CA ARG A 25 11.27 -1.88 9.73
C ARG A 25 10.43 -3.01 9.17
N GLU A 26 10.68 -3.29 7.90
CA GLU A 26 10.17 -4.48 7.24
C GLU A 26 10.56 -5.71 8.06
N THR A 27 9.57 -6.53 8.41
CA THR A 27 9.80 -7.81 9.08
C THR A 27 9.53 -8.93 8.11
N THR A 28 10.21 -10.06 8.30
CA THR A 28 10.04 -11.23 7.45
C THR A 28 9.54 -12.41 8.26
N ARG A 29 8.76 -13.28 7.62
CA ARG A 29 8.41 -14.60 8.18
C ARG A 29 8.49 -15.69 7.12
N GLY A 30 8.55 -16.94 7.55
CA GLY A 30 8.73 -18.09 6.66
C GLY A 30 10.17 -18.23 6.17
N THR A 31 10.41 -19.20 5.29
CA THR A 31 11.75 -19.50 4.75
C THR A 31 11.67 -19.98 3.30
N GLY A 32 12.71 -19.71 2.50
CA GLY A 32 12.77 -20.15 1.11
C GLY A 32 11.59 -19.64 0.29
N LYS A 33 10.82 -20.55 -0.32
CA LYS A 33 9.67 -20.21 -1.18
C LYS A 33 8.44 -19.70 -0.41
N SER A 34 8.43 -19.78 0.92
CA SER A 34 7.36 -19.24 1.77
C SER A 34 7.77 -17.96 2.49
N LEU A 35 8.89 -17.34 2.10
CA LEU A 35 9.33 -16.07 2.66
C LEU A 35 8.32 -14.96 2.33
N GLN A 36 7.87 -14.26 3.36
CA GLN A 36 6.92 -13.16 3.27
C GLN A 36 7.50 -11.93 3.96
N TYR A 37 7.10 -10.76 3.48
CA TYR A 37 7.60 -9.47 3.92
C TYR A 37 6.44 -8.62 4.42
N TYR A 38 6.57 -8.08 5.62
CA TYR A 38 5.60 -7.17 6.19
C TYR A 38 5.98 -5.74 5.84
N TRP A 39 5.09 -5.08 5.11
CA TRP A 39 5.19 -3.69 4.71
C TRP A 39 4.38 -2.84 5.69
N PRO A 40 5.01 -2.24 6.72
CA PRO A 40 4.30 -1.44 7.72
C PRO A 40 3.74 -0.15 7.09
N ILE A 41 2.53 0.26 7.48
CA ILE A 41 2.06 1.60 7.13
C ILE A 41 2.90 2.59 7.94
N GLU A 42 3.75 3.33 7.23
CA GLU A 42 4.61 4.34 7.85
C GLU A 42 3.75 5.54 8.29
N SER A 43 4.20 6.28 9.31
CA SER A 43 3.44 7.40 9.87
C SER A 43 3.05 8.44 8.81
N SER A 44 3.95 8.72 7.87
CA SER A 44 3.67 9.62 6.74
C SER A 44 2.65 9.04 5.76
N GLU A 45 2.64 7.72 5.56
CA GLU A 45 1.67 7.01 4.73
C GLU A 45 0.30 6.99 5.38
N HIS A 46 0.23 6.78 6.70
CA HIS A 46 -0.99 6.84 7.50
C HIS A 46 -1.72 8.17 7.33
N LEU A 47 -1.00 9.30 7.46
CA LEU A 47 -1.58 10.64 7.28
C LEU A 47 -2.16 10.81 5.87
N ARG A 48 -1.43 10.37 4.84
CA ARG A 48 -1.90 10.45 3.45
C ARG A 48 -3.13 9.58 3.21
N LEU A 49 -3.20 8.39 3.80
CA LEU A 49 -4.38 7.54 3.73
C LEU A 49 -5.59 8.20 4.42
N CYS A 50 -5.38 8.81 5.59
CA CYS A 50 -6.42 9.59 6.28
C CYS A 50 -6.95 10.74 5.40
N GLU A 51 -6.06 11.49 4.75
CA GLU A 51 -6.45 12.57 3.83
C GLU A 51 -7.19 12.05 2.59
N VAL A 52 -6.70 10.97 1.97
CA VAL A 52 -7.31 10.36 0.77
C VAL A 52 -8.74 9.87 1.04
N PHE A 53 -9.00 9.30 2.23
CA PHE A 53 -10.29 8.69 2.56
C PHE A 53 -11.18 9.53 3.50
N GLY A 54 -10.70 10.67 3.96
CA GLY A 54 -11.39 11.52 4.93
C GLY A 54 -11.65 10.77 6.24
N LEU A 55 -10.60 10.17 6.81
CA LEU A 55 -10.64 9.41 8.06
C LEU A 55 -9.84 10.12 9.15
N ASP A 56 -10.27 9.97 10.40
CA ASP A 56 -9.49 10.45 11.55
C ASP A 56 -8.28 9.56 11.82
N ALA A 57 -8.40 8.26 11.54
CA ALA A 57 -7.33 7.28 11.66
C ALA A 57 -7.54 6.07 10.74
N VAL A 58 -6.44 5.54 10.21
CA VAL A 58 -6.37 4.21 9.61
C VAL A 58 -6.13 3.18 10.71
N ALA A 59 -6.89 2.08 10.69
CA ALA A 59 -6.73 0.95 11.61
C ALA A 59 -5.67 -0.06 11.13
N MET A 60 -5.30 0.01 9.85
CA MET A 60 -4.33 -0.90 9.25
C MET A 60 -2.89 -0.53 9.60
N ASN A 61 -2.13 -1.49 10.14
CA ASN A 61 -0.73 -1.29 10.53
C ASN A 61 0.30 -1.65 9.44
N GLY A 62 -0.14 -2.28 8.35
CA GLY A 62 0.74 -2.79 7.29
C GLY A 62 0.15 -3.96 6.54
N THR A 63 0.85 -4.47 5.53
CA THR A 63 0.41 -5.56 4.66
C THR A 63 1.51 -6.60 4.44
N TRP A 64 1.15 -7.87 4.28
CA TRP A 64 2.10 -8.93 3.95
C TRP A 64 2.18 -9.13 2.44
N THR A 65 3.40 -9.23 1.93
CA THR A 65 3.69 -9.38 0.51
C THR A 65 4.75 -10.46 0.28
N SER A 66 4.95 -10.85 -0.99
CA SER A 66 5.95 -11.83 -1.39
C SER A 66 7.38 -11.28 -1.53
N ARG A 67 7.59 -9.97 -1.40
CA ARG A 67 8.92 -9.35 -1.56
C ARG A 67 9.08 -8.10 -0.70
N GLY A 68 10.31 -7.71 -0.41
CA GLY A 68 10.58 -6.46 0.26
C GLY A 68 10.21 -5.23 -0.57
N ARG A 69 10.04 -4.09 0.09
CA ARG A 69 9.85 -2.78 -0.54
C ARG A 69 11.09 -2.40 -1.33
N SER A 70 10.86 -1.87 -2.52
CA SER A 70 11.90 -1.25 -3.35
C SER A 70 11.66 0.27 -3.47
N ASN A 71 12.59 0.98 -4.10
CA ASN A 71 12.39 2.37 -4.48
C ASN A 71 12.04 2.42 -5.97
N CYS A 72 11.08 3.27 -6.32
CA CYS A 72 10.74 3.54 -7.71
C CYS A 72 11.98 4.05 -8.48
N SER A 73 12.34 3.35 -9.56
CA SER A 73 13.50 3.69 -10.40
C SER A 73 13.40 5.05 -11.09
N THR A 74 12.19 5.63 -11.20
CA THR A 74 11.95 6.91 -11.87
C THR A 74 11.95 8.09 -10.90
N CYS A 75 11.19 8.02 -9.80
CA CYS A 75 11.02 9.15 -8.89
C CYS A 75 11.68 8.95 -7.51
N GLY A 76 12.27 7.78 -7.24
CA GLY A 76 12.95 7.48 -5.98
C GLY A 76 12.03 7.20 -4.79
N LYS A 77 10.70 7.40 -4.92
CA LYS A 77 9.71 7.10 -3.87
C LYS A 77 9.81 5.63 -3.45
N ARG A 78 9.85 5.36 -2.16
CA ARG A 78 9.74 3.99 -1.62
C ARG A 78 8.34 3.45 -1.86
N GLU A 79 8.25 2.16 -2.15
CA GLU A 79 6.97 1.46 -2.32
C GLU A 79 6.18 1.38 -1.03
N GLU A 80 4.87 1.54 -1.16
CA GLU A 80 3.91 1.74 -0.07
C GLU A 80 2.62 0.95 -0.36
N PHE A 81 1.76 0.80 0.64
CA PHE A 81 0.42 0.26 0.42
C PHE A 81 -0.44 1.20 -0.45
N LEU A 82 -0.21 2.51 -0.36
CA LEU A 82 -0.90 3.50 -1.20
C LEU A 82 -0.70 3.24 -2.71
N ASP A 83 0.46 2.71 -3.13
CA ASP A 83 0.71 2.30 -4.52
C ASP A 83 -0.19 1.13 -4.96
N GLN A 84 -0.55 0.24 -4.03
CA GLN A 84 -1.48 -0.86 -4.27
C GLN A 84 -2.90 -0.33 -4.50
N ILE A 85 -3.36 0.58 -3.62
CA ILE A 85 -4.65 1.24 -3.75
C ILE A 85 -4.72 2.01 -5.07
N TYR A 86 -3.68 2.80 -5.38
CA TYR A 86 -3.59 3.55 -6.62
C TYR A 86 -3.75 2.64 -7.84
N THR A 87 -3.01 1.54 -7.87
CA THR A 87 -3.04 0.59 -8.98
C THR A 87 -4.42 -0.04 -9.16
N ALA A 88 -5.01 -0.54 -8.06
CA ALA A 88 -6.31 -1.18 -8.11
C ALA A 88 -7.44 -0.20 -8.46
N ALA A 89 -7.34 1.06 -7.99
CA ALA A 89 -8.23 2.14 -8.38
C ALA A 89 -8.08 2.47 -9.88
N LYS A 90 -6.85 2.57 -10.39
CA LYS A 90 -6.54 2.80 -11.81
C LYS A 90 -7.10 1.67 -12.69
N MET A 91 -7.05 0.43 -12.21
CA MET A 91 -7.58 -0.74 -12.91
C MET A 91 -9.09 -0.96 -12.70
N ASN A 92 -9.77 -0.11 -11.91
CA ASN A 92 -11.17 -0.26 -11.53
C ASN A 92 -11.52 -1.63 -10.92
N VAL A 93 -10.59 -2.22 -10.16
CA VAL A 93 -10.79 -3.54 -9.51
C VAL A 93 -11.66 -3.40 -8.25
N HIS A 94 -11.47 -2.30 -7.51
CA HIS A 94 -12.21 -1.97 -6.31
C HIS A 94 -12.56 -0.47 -6.29
N ASP A 95 -13.66 -0.12 -5.63
CA ASP A 95 -14.09 1.26 -5.45
C ASP A 95 -13.51 1.89 -4.17
N THR A 96 -13.78 3.19 -3.99
CA THR A 96 -13.35 3.95 -2.83
C THR A 96 -13.89 3.42 -1.53
N ASP A 97 -15.15 2.97 -1.51
CA ASP A 97 -15.81 2.49 -0.29
C ASP A 97 -15.19 1.16 0.17
N PHE A 98 -14.83 0.28 -0.76
CA PHE A 98 -14.07 -0.93 -0.44
C PHE A 98 -12.74 -0.59 0.23
N PHE A 99 -11.93 0.30 -0.35
CA PHE A 99 -10.65 0.66 0.24
C PHE A 99 -10.81 1.36 1.58
N LYS A 100 -11.81 2.23 1.72
CA LYS A 100 -12.16 2.87 2.99
C LYS A 100 -12.49 1.82 4.06
N GLY A 101 -13.28 0.80 3.71
CA GLY A 101 -13.58 -0.33 4.59
C GLY A 101 -12.34 -1.15 4.96
N VAL A 102 -11.41 -1.35 4.03
CA VAL A 102 -10.14 -2.07 4.29
C VAL A 102 -9.24 -1.29 5.25
N VAL A 103 -9.03 0.02 5.01
CA VAL A 103 -8.13 0.82 5.85
C VAL A 103 -8.72 1.13 7.23
N SER A 104 -10.05 1.17 7.36
CA SER A 104 -10.75 1.32 8.65
C SER A 104 -10.88 0.00 9.42
N GLY A 105 -10.60 -1.14 8.79
CA GLY A 105 -10.72 -2.47 9.39
C GLY A 105 -12.15 -3.04 9.36
N GLU A 106 -13.11 -2.33 8.76
CA GLU A 106 -14.49 -2.82 8.58
C GLU A 106 -14.56 -4.02 7.61
N ILE A 107 -13.68 -4.05 6.60
CA ILE A 107 -13.60 -5.12 5.62
C ILE A 107 -12.38 -6.00 5.92
N PRO A 108 -12.58 -7.31 6.18
CA PRO A 108 -11.49 -8.22 6.47
C PRO A 108 -10.66 -8.49 5.22
N ARG A 109 -9.35 -8.64 5.43
CA ARG A 109 -8.39 -8.94 4.37
C ARG A 109 -8.34 -10.44 4.12
N ILE A 110 -9.17 -10.93 3.20
CA ILE A 110 -9.27 -12.35 2.88
C ILE A 110 -8.72 -12.59 1.47
N GLY A 111 -7.66 -13.39 1.35
CA GLY A 111 -7.26 -13.94 0.06
C GLY A 111 -5.77 -14.22 -0.10
N THR A 112 -5.44 -15.26 -0.87
CA THR A 112 -4.13 -15.41 -1.51
C THR A 112 -4.23 -14.73 -2.88
N GLY A 113 -3.64 -13.54 -3.01
CA GLY A 113 -3.76 -12.75 -4.24
C GLY A 113 -3.12 -13.42 -5.45
N ALA A 114 -3.58 -13.06 -6.65
CA ALA A 114 -2.86 -13.31 -7.88
C ALA A 114 -1.59 -12.44 -7.94
N GLU A 115 -0.71 -12.71 -8.89
CA GLU A 115 0.40 -11.81 -9.16
C GLU A 115 -0.16 -10.50 -9.72
N HIS A 116 0.19 -9.38 -9.08
CA HIS A 116 -0.24 -8.06 -9.52
C HIS A 116 0.99 -7.22 -9.89
N SER A 117 0.95 -6.56 -11.05
CA SER A 117 1.82 -5.42 -11.33
C SER A 117 1.37 -4.26 -10.46
N MET A 118 2.32 -3.48 -9.91
CA MET A 118 2.03 -2.24 -9.17
C MET A 118 2.44 -1.03 -10.02
N HIS A 119 1.78 0.10 -9.85
CA HIS A 119 2.20 1.39 -10.37
C HIS A 119 2.53 2.33 -9.22
N CYS A 120 3.60 3.11 -9.38
CA CYS A 120 3.97 4.14 -8.43
C CYS A 120 2.90 5.24 -8.39
N ALA A 121 2.29 5.49 -7.24
CA ALA A 121 1.25 6.50 -7.05
C ALA A 121 1.73 7.94 -7.34
N ASN A 122 3.04 8.18 -7.35
CA ASN A 122 3.62 9.51 -7.59
C ASN A 122 3.93 9.79 -9.07
N CYS A 123 4.44 8.80 -9.81
CA CYS A 123 4.93 9.02 -11.19
C CYS A 123 4.35 8.04 -12.23
N ASP A 124 3.47 7.15 -11.79
CA ASP A 124 2.81 6.12 -12.60
C ASP A 124 3.73 5.05 -13.23
N THR A 125 5.04 5.10 -12.97
CA THR A 125 5.98 4.05 -13.38
C THR A 125 5.54 2.69 -12.85
N GLN A 126 5.49 1.69 -13.73
CA GLN A 126 5.25 0.31 -13.36
C GLN A 126 6.42 -0.21 -12.51
N LEU A 127 6.08 -0.82 -11.38
CA LEU A 127 6.97 -1.40 -10.40
C LEU A 127 6.97 -2.94 -10.54
N ASP A 128 7.90 -3.60 -9.86
CA ASP A 128 8.02 -5.05 -9.87
C ASP A 128 6.75 -5.73 -9.31
N SER A 129 6.42 -6.88 -9.89
CA SER A 129 5.25 -7.66 -9.47
C SER A 129 5.41 -8.24 -8.06
N TYR A 130 4.27 -8.52 -7.43
CA TYR A 130 4.20 -9.08 -6.09
C TYR A 130 2.86 -9.80 -5.90
N PHE A 131 2.79 -10.65 -4.88
CA PHE A 131 1.54 -11.24 -4.42
C PHE A 131 1.12 -10.58 -3.11
N TRP A 132 -0.18 -10.29 -3.01
CA TRP A 132 -0.78 -9.88 -1.76
C TRP A 132 -1.11 -11.11 -0.91
N LEU A 133 -0.58 -11.15 0.30
CA LEU A 133 -0.82 -12.23 1.24
C LEU A 133 -1.85 -11.73 2.26
N GLY A 134 -3.12 -11.86 1.91
CA GLY A 134 -4.22 -11.53 2.79
C GLY A 134 -4.20 -12.46 3.97
N GLU A 135 -3.81 -11.94 5.12
CA GLU A 135 -4.04 -12.63 6.38
C GLU A 135 -5.30 -12.09 7.05
N GLY A 136 -6.14 -13.04 7.42
CA GLY A 136 -7.40 -12.80 8.10
C GLY A 136 -7.23 -11.93 9.34
N ILE A 137 -8.32 -11.22 9.61
CA ILE A 137 -8.75 -10.51 10.83
C ILE A 137 -7.83 -10.76 12.03
N TRP A 138 -7.21 -9.68 12.53
CA TRP A 138 -6.73 -9.57 13.91
C TRP A 138 -7.61 -8.57 14.64
#